data_AF-A0AAV4I9T1-F1
#
_entry.id   AF-A0AAV4I9T1-F1
#
_cell.length_a   1.000
_cell.length_b   1.000
_cell.length_c   1.000
_cell.angle_alpha   90.00
_cell.angle_beta   90.00
_cell.angle_gamma   90.00
#
_symmetry.space_group_name_H-M   'P 1'
#
loop_
_entity.id
_entity.type
_entity.pdbx_description
1 polymer ?
#
loop_
_entity_poly.entity_id
_entity_poly.type
_entity_poly.pdbx_seq_one_letter_code
_entity_poly.pdbx_strand_id
1 'polypeptide(L)'
;LVVRGEGGVLYSSLIDRWPLLVSRDDEPQDVMNIEGTNGLKFPLRVHKSYTIRFNTSLGDSPTEVEIKIKHGLEINDIIRIGVCLPQSTENFKIVSTWPKINSRTSFPTWVDSLSDLDADKTFTAFFWDKTNGFLFFKMTSNGTFTNQDQEAAGDVIPEVTITREDGDNNAAVCTYNPPPYVNPQAPTASPVSAPSCSGPDSPKGLGAPVVEDYTSPGSRAETCADCPLPDPVRMSRPSEPRGCFYQDNLLKDFTTDVTELRRAMTPEFCVRRCFNRELPYAGLYYGNKCVCSSMIGRNGVSSAGLCNKPCTGDSSQMCGGGTRDFSVFTTGFALPPAPARCGPLSRGVYYKGKCLHLNYVREDFWSAETRCNAQGGTLAKIDTQDKMVRPPRK
;
A
#
# COMPACT_ATOMS: atom_id res chain seq x y z
N LEU A 1 10.38 10.07 -8.78
CA LEU A 1 11.71 10.64 -8.49
C LEU A 1 12.39 11.02 -9.79
N VAL A 2 12.93 12.23 -9.90
CA VAL A 2 13.81 12.65 -10.99
C VAL A 2 15.15 13.02 -10.37
N VAL A 3 16.23 12.41 -10.85
CA VAL A 3 17.60 12.71 -10.39
C VAL A 3 18.39 13.36 -11.53
N ARG A 4 19.09 14.44 -11.22
CA ARG A 4 20.02 15.15 -12.10
C ARG A 4 21.30 15.46 -11.34
N GLY A 5 22.37 15.76 -12.06
CA GLY A 5 23.61 16.22 -11.43
C GLY A 5 24.50 16.94 -12.41
N GLU A 6 25.41 17.73 -11.86
CA GLU A 6 26.44 18.43 -12.63
C GLU A 6 27.76 17.63 -12.54
N GLY A 7 28.33 17.30 -13.71
CA GLY A 7 29.57 16.53 -13.79
C GLY A 7 29.44 15.05 -13.43
N GLY A 8 30.59 14.37 -13.31
CA GLY A 8 30.69 12.97 -12.92
C GLY A 8 29.87 12.01 -13.78
N VAL A 9 29.35 10.95 -13.16
CA VAL A 9 28.52 9.92 -13.83
C VAL A 9 27.16 10.41 -14.33
N LEU A 10 26.71 11.61 -13.97
CA LEU A 10 25.43 12.16 -14.42
C LEU A 10 25.57 13.14 -15.59
N TYR A 11 26.77 13.24 -16.19
CA TYR A 11 27.01 14.10 -17.34
C TYR A 11 26.20 13.67 -18.57
N SER A 12 25.74 14.65 -19.35
CA SER A 12 24.80 14.47 -20.48
C SER A 12 25.32 13.62 -21.64
N SER A 13 26.61 13.26 -21.64
CA SER A 13 27.23 12.39 -22.66
C SER A 13 27.02 10.89 -22.42
N LEU A 14 26.41 10.48 -21.31
CA LEU A 14 26.19 9.07 -20.92
C LEU A 14 24.81 8.52 -21.31
N ILE A 15 24.31 8.95 -22.47
CA ILE A 15 23.09 8.41 -23.10
C ILE A 15 23.30 6.89 -23.32
N ASP A 16 22.28 6.08 -23.00
CA ASP A 16 22.27 4.59 -23.11
C ASP A 16 23.21 3.84 -22.13
N ARG A 17 23.63 4.48 -21.02
CA ARG A 17 24.36 3.83 -19.92
C ARG A 17 23.50 3.78 -18.64
N TRP A 18 23.98 3.05 -17.63
CA TRP A 18 23.33 2.90 -16.32
C TRP A 18 24.10 3.67 -15.22
N PRO A 19 24.01 5.01 -15.19
CA PRO A 19 24.76 5.83 -14.24
C PRO A 19 24.22 5.79 -12.82
N LEU A 20 22.96 5.38 -12.65
CA LEU A 20 22.22 5.45 -11.40
C LEU A 20 21.64 4.09 -11.03
N LEU A 21 21.90 3.70 -9.79
CA LEU A 21 21.35 2.51 -9.15
C LEU A 21 20.46 2.98 -8.01
N VAL A 22 19.17 2.65 -8.08
CA VAL A 22 18.22 2.97 -7.00
C VAL A 22 17.72 1.66 -6.41
N SER A 23 17.87 1.52 -5.10
CA SER A 23 17.34 0.38 -4.34
C SER A 23 16.37 0.84 -3.28
N ARG A 24 15.39 0.00 -2.97
CA ARG A 24 14.43 0.22 -1.89
C ARG A 24 14.88 -0.56 -0.66
N ASP A 25 14.86 0.07 0.50
CA ASP A 25 15.51 -0.50 1.69
C ASP A 25 14.76 -1.74 2.27
N ASP A 26 13.47 -1.92 1.97
CA ASP A 26 12.71 -3.14 2.34
C ASP A 26 12.87 -4.31 1.36
N GLU A 27 13.37 -4.04 0.15
CA GLU A 27 13.72 -5.04 -0.87
C GLU A 27 15.08 -4.67 -1.50
N PRO A 28 16.18 -4.70 -0.72
CA PRO A 28 17.48 -4.16 -1.17
C PRO A 28 18.12 -4.95 -2.32
N GLN A 29 17.58 -6.13 -2.63
CA GLN A 29 17.99 -6.97 -3.76
C GLN A 29 17.35 -6.52 -5.09
N ASP A 30 16.26 -5.73 -5.05
CA ASP A 30 15.59 -5.18 -6.23
C ASP A 30 16.24 -3.82 -6.58
N VAL A 31 17.40 -3.90 -7.24
CA VAL A 31 18.14 -2.73 -7.73
C VAL A 31 17.68 -2.43 -9.15
N MET A 32 17.02 -1.28 -9.35
CA MET A 32 16.70 -0.84 -10.71
C MET A 32 17.84 -0.01 -11.27
N ASN A 33 18.32 -0.42 -12.44
CA ASN A 33 19.21 0.38 -13.27
C ASN A 33 18.36 1.37 -14.05
N ILE A 34 18.72 2.66 -14.04
CA ILE A 34 17.98 3.69 -14.80
C ILE A 34 18.80 4.13 -16.01
N GLU A 35 18.22 4.02 -17.20
CA GLU A 35 18.86 4.31 -18.48
C GLU A 35 19.07 5.82 -18.66
N GLY A 36 20.28 6.19 -19.11
CA GLY A 36 20.73 7.56 -19.30
C GLY A 36 19.84 8.39 -20.23
N THR A 37 18.98 9.23 -19.65
CA THR A 37 18.17 10.25 -20.33
C THR A 37 18.23 11.57 -19.55
N ASN A 38 17.79 12.69 -20.15
CA ASN A 38 17.71 13.98 -19.45
C ASN A 38 16.69 13.91 -18.28
N GLY A 39 17.21 13.66 -17.07
CA GLY A 39 16.42 13.48 -15.85
C GLY A 39 15.95 12.03 -15.68
N LEU A 40 16.67 11.27 -14.84
CA LEU A 40 16.43 9.86 -14.60
C LEU A 40 15.18 9.67 -13.74
N LYS A 41 14.13 9.03 -14.31
CA LYS A 41 12.83 8.86 -13.65
C LYS A 41 12.74 7.50 -12.96
N PHE A 42 12.35 7.52 -11.69
CA PHE A 42 12.13 6.30 -10.89
C PHE A 42 10.79 6.35 -10.15
N PRO A 43 9.96 5.28 -10.23
CA PRO A 43 8.70 5.19 -9.50
C PRO A 43 8.94 4.95 -8.01
N LEU A 44 8.23 5.69 -7.15
CA LEU A 44 8.36 5.57 -5.69
C LEU A 44 7.04 5.09 -5.08
N ARG A 45 7.17 4.48 -3.90
CA ARG A 45 6.08 4.21 -2.96
C ARG A 45 6.23 5.12 -1.76
N VAL A 46 5.11 5.49 -1.17
CA VAL A 46 5.09 6.36 0.01
C VAL A 46 5.43 5.54 1.26
N HIS A 47 5.98 6.20 2.27
CA HIS A 47 6.45 5.60 3.52
C HIS A 47 7.50 4.51 3.31
N LYS A 48 8.39 4.72 2.34
CA LYS A 48 9.54 3.86 2.06
C LYS A 48 10.83 4.67 2.06
N SER A 49 11.93 3.96 2.23
CA SER A 49 13.27 4.51 2.11
C SER A 49 13.95 3.99 0.85
N TYR A 50 14.68 4.88 0.19
CA TYR A 50 15.38 4.61 -1.05
C TYR A 50 16.83 5.04 -0.95
N THR A 51 17.72 4.21 -1.44
CA THR A 51 19.14 4.51 -1.56
C THR A 51 19.51 4.75 -3.01
N ILE A 52 20.21 5.85 -3.27
CA ILE A 52 20.69 6.27 -4.58
C ILE A 52 22.20 6.06 -4.60
N ARG A 53 22.67 5.20 -5.51
CA ARG A 53 24.10 4.93 -5.72
C ARG A 53 24.50 5.29 -7.14
N PHE A 54 25.72 5.79 -7.28
CA PHE A 54 26.32 6.17 -8.56
C PHE A 54 27.19 5.03 -9.07
N ASN A 55 27.09 4.73 -10.37
CA ASN A 55 27.89 3.67 -10.97
C ASN A 55 29.34 4.13 -11.16
N THR A 56 30.19 3.83 -10.18
CA THR A 56 31.61 4.24 -10.15
C THR A 56 32.44 3.69 -11.32
N SER A 57 31.96 2.66 -12.02
CA SER A 57 32.62 2.15 -13.23
C SER A 57 32.47 3.09 -14.44
N LEU A 58 31.55 4.06 -14.38
CA LEU A 58 31.33 5.04 -15.44
C LEU A 58 32.03 6.38 -15.18
N GLY A 59 32.53 6.59 -13.96
CA GLY A 59 33.21 7.80 -13.55
C GLY A 59 32.97 8.15 -12.09
N ASP A 60 33.36 9.37 -11.77
CA ASP A 60 33.32 9.94 -10.43
C ASP A 60 31.92 10.31 -9.94
N SER A 61 31.76 10.39 -8.62
CA SER A 61 30.50 10.85 -8.02
C SER A 61 30.22 12.29 -8.41
N PRO A 62 28.97 12.66 -8.78
CA PRO A 62 28.63 14.05 -9.07
C PRO A 62 28.92 14.96 -7.87
N THR A 63 29.35 16.19 -8.16
CA THR A 63 29.61 17.23 -7.15
C THR A 63 28.29 17.86 -6.68
N GLU A 64 27.32 17.95 -7.58
CA GLU A 64 25.96 18.41 -7.30
C GLU A 64 24.93 17.35 -7.70
N VAL A 65 23.96 17.09 -6.83
CA VAL A 65 22.83 16.18 -7.07
C VAL A 65 21.53 16.91 -6.81
N GLU A 66 20.67 16.96 -7.83
CA GLU A 66 19.34 17.53 -7.78
C GLU A 66 18.30 16.41 -7.78
N ILE A 67 17.43 16.41 -6.78
CA ILE A 67 16.40 15.40 -6.57
C ILE A 67 15.03 16.08 -6.57
N LYS A 68 14.17 15.71 -7.53
CA LYS A 68 12.80 16.20 -7.67
C LYS A 68 11.78 15.11 -7.51
N ILE A 69 10.68 15.40 -6.80
CA ILE A 69 9.54 14.50 -6.73
C ILE A 69 8.37 15.07 -7.53
N LYS A 70 8.02 14.36 -8.61
CA LYS A 70 6.85 14.65 -9.42
C LYS A 70 5.83 13.53 -9.32
N HIS A 71 4.54 13.88 -9.45
CA HIS A 71 3.39 13.02 -9.63
C HIS A 71 3.17 11.94 -8.54
N GLY A 72 3.32 12.26 -7.24
CA GLY A 72 3.02 11.23 -6.24
C GLY A 72 2.94 11.60 -4.75
N LEU A 73 3.70 12.59 -4.26
CA LEU A 73 3.63 12.94 -2.83
C LEU A 73 2.52 13.95 -2.57
N GLU A 74 1.63 13.62 -1.64
CA GLU A 74 0.69 14.55 -1.02
C GLU A 74 1.06 14.87 0.43
N ILE A 75 0.28 15.74 1.06
CA ILE A 75 0.35 16.00 2.49
C ILE A 75 0.32 14.68 3.29
N ASN A 76 1.20 14.58 4.28
CA ASN A 76 1.46 13.38 5.10
C ASN A 76 2.15 12.22 4.40
N ASP A 77 2.31 12.25 3.07
CA ASP A 77 3.17 11.27 2.41
C ASP A 77 4.62 11.62 2.70
N ILE A 78 5.40 10.59 3.07
CA ILE A 78 6.81 10.75 3.43
C ILE A 78 7.60 9.72 2.65
N ILE A 79 8.73 10.12 2.09
CA ILE A 79 9.77 9.20 1.64
C ILE A 79 11.07 9.58 2.33
N ARG A 80 11.92 8.59 2.59
CA ARG A 80 13.30 8.82 3.02
C ARG A 80 14.23 8.52 1.85
N ILE A 81 15.24 9.34 1.68
CA ILE A 81 16.25 9.18 0.63
C ILE A 81 17.62 9.17 1.28
N GLY A 82 18.45 8.20 0.91
CA GLY A 82 19.88 8.15 1.21
C GLY A 82 20.67 8.28 -0.08
N VAL A 83 21.54 9.29 -0.18
CA VAL A 83 22.41 9.50 -1.34
C VAL A 83 23.81 9.04 -1.00
N CYS A 84 24.34 8.10 -1.78
CA CYS A 84 25.72 7.63 -1.64
C CYS A 84 26.68 8.69 -2.17
N LEU A 85 27.55 9.20 -1.29
CA LEU A 85 28.54 10.23 -1.55
C LEU A 85 29.90 9.79 -0.97
N PRO A 86 31.02 10.38 -1.42
CA PRO A 86 32.33 10.02 -0.89
C PRO A 86 32.42 10.21 0.63
N GLN A 87 33.01 9.25 1.34
CA GLN A 87 33.16 9.29 2.81
C GLN A 87 34.10 10.42 3.26
N SER A 88 34.97 10.89 2.37
CA SER A 88 35.81 12.06 2.55
C SER A 88 35.02 13.37 2.58
N THR A 89 33.73 13.38 2.27
CA THR A 89 32.95 14.61 2.26
C THR A 89 32.74 15.21 3.64
N GLU A 90 33.06 16.51 3.75
CA GLU A 90 33.03 17.26 5.00
C GLU A 90 31.96 18.35 5.04
N ASN A 91 31.67 18.97 3.89
CA ASN A 91 30.79 20.14 3.82
C ASN A 91 29.74 19.98 2.73
N PHE A 92 28.49 20.29 3.10
CA PHE A 92 27.34 20.27 2.21
C PHE A 92 26.65 21.63 2.19
N LYS A 93 26.30 22.06 0.99
CA LYS A 93 25.31 23.12 0.78
C LYS A 93 24.00 22.47 0.34
N ILE A 94 22.95 22.71 1.11
CA ILE A 94 21.61 22.19 0.88
C ILE A 94 20.67 23.33 0.48
N VAL A 95 19.98 23.15 -0.63
CA VAL A 95 18.88 24.03 -1.05
C VAL A 95 17.64 23.17 -1.26
N SER A 96 16.50 23.61 -0.74
CA SER A 96 15.23 22.92 -0.95
C SER A 96 14.07 23.87 -1.19
N THR A 97 13.22 23.52 -2.14
CA THR A 97 11.96 24.23 -2.41
C THR A 97 10.91 23.89 -1.34
N TRP A 98 10.86 22.63 -0.91
CA TRP A 98 9.95 22.15 0.12
C TRP A 98 10.49 20.96 0.91
N PRO A 99 10.57 21.05 2.27
CA PRO A 99 10.41 22.28 3.03
C PRO A 99 11.48 23.30 2.64
N LYS A 100 11.16 24.59 2.76
CA LYS A 100 12.05 25.64 2.27
C LYS A 100 13.37 25.64 3.05
N ILE A 101 14.48 25.39 2.36
CA ILE A 101 15.85 25.47 2.89
C ILE A 101 16.68 26.33 1.95
N ASN A 102 17.37 27.34 2.50
CA ASN A 102 18.27 28.21 1.77
C ASN A 102 19.30 28.84 2.73
N SER A 103 20.41 29.33 2.19
CA SER A 103 21.52 29.88 2.97
C SER A 103 21.25 31.23 3.66
N ARG A 104 20.05 31.82 3.52
CA ARG A 104 19.73 33.15 4.05
C ARG A 104 18.75 33.12 5.22
N THR A 105 17.67 32.35 5.11
CA THR A 105 16.51 32.44 6.03
C THR A 105 16.16 31.13 6.72
N SER A 106 16.61 29.98 6.21
CA SER A 106 16.12 28.67 6.65
C SER A 106 17.19 27.63 6.43
N PHE A 107 17.85 27.19 7.50
CA PHE A 107 19.00 26.29 7.44
C PHE A 107 18.58 24.82 7.63
N PRO A 108 19.35 23.86 7.08
CA PRO A 108 19.14 22.45 7.38
C PRO A 108 19.48 22.18 8.86
N THR A 109 18.74 21.25 9.47
CA THR A 109 19.03 20.75 10.82
C THR A 109 19.87 19.48 10.69
N TRP A 110 21.06 19.45 11.28
CA TRP A 110 21.87 18.23 11.28
C TRP A 110 21.52 17.38 12.50
N VAL A 111 21.24 16.09 12.26
CA VAL A 111 20.94 15.11 13.30
C VAL A 111 21.97 13.98 13.24
N ASP A 112 22.11 13.23 14.34
CA ASP A 112 23.21 12.28 14.52
C ASP A 112 22.83 10.81 14.24
N SER A 113 21.55 10.53 13.92
CA SER A 113 21.10 9.17 13.66
C SER A 113 19.90 9.12 12.70
N LEU A 114 19.71 7.96 12.06
CA LEU A 114 18.51 7.65 11.28
C LEU A 114 17.23 7.73 12.13
N SER A 115 17.30 7.35 13.41
CA SER A 115 16.16 7.46 14.33
C SER A 115 15.75 8.90 14.58
N ASP A 116 16.70 9.80 14.76
CA ASP A 116 16.43 11.23 14.95
C ASP A 116 15.87 11.85 13.66
N LEU A 117 16.43 11.44 12.52
CA LEU A 117 15.90 11.83 11.21
C LEU A 117 14.46 11.34 11.03
N ASP A 118 14.16 10.09 11.37
CA ASP A 118 12.81 9.52 11.23
C ASP A 118 11.80 10.19 12.19
N ALA A 119 12.25 10.63 13.37
CA ALA A 119 11.44 11.35 14.35
C ALA A 119 11.16 12.82 13.97
N ASP A 120 11.98 13.43 13.11
CA ASP A 120 11.79 14.82 12.68
C ASP A 120 10.43 15.04 11.99
N LYS A 121 9.75 16.13 12.34
CA LYS A 121 8.45 16.51 11.73
C LYS A 121 8.54 17.77 10.89
N THR A 122 9.69 18.44 10.92
CA THR A 122 9.94 19.67 10.15
C THR A 122 10.34 19.37 8.71
N PHE A 123 10.84 18.16 8.46
CA PHE A 123 11.41 17.70 7.20
C PHE A 123 12.65 18.49 6.78
N THR A 124 13.22 19.32 7.66
CA THR A 124 14.46 20.06 7.41
C THR A 124 15.68 19.36 7.97
N ALA A 125 15.51 18.19 8.58
CA ALA A 125 16.59 17.38 9.14
C ALA A 125 17.37 16.59 8.07
N PHE A 126 18.69 16.54 8.25
CA PHE A 126 19.65 15.77 7.44
C PHE A 126 20.57 14.97 8.36
N PHE A 127 20.86 13.73 7.99
CA PHE A 127 21.79 12.85 8.70
C PHE A 127 22.92 12.44 7.76
N TRP A 128 24.15 12.83 8.09
CA TRP A 128 25.35 12.40 7.36
C TRP A 128 26.00 11.22 8.07
N ASP A 129 25.82 10.02 7.49
CA ASP A 129 26.51 8.82 7.93
C ASP A 129 27.88 8.73 7.25
N LYS A 130 28.86 9.46 7.81
CA LYS A 130 30.23 9.49 7.29
C LYS A 130 30.87 8.10 7.21
N THR A 131 30.49 7.18 8.11
CA THR A 131 31.04 5.82 8.17
C THR A 131 30.61 5.00 6.95
N ASN A 132 29.36 5.16 6.52
CA ASN A 132 28.79 4.38 5.42
C ASN A 132 28.71 5.17 4.10
N GLY A 133 29.01 6.47 4.11
CA GLY A 133 29.01 7.35 2.93
C GLY A 133 27.61 7.76 2.48
N PHE A 134 26.63 7.83 3.38
CA PHE A 134 25.25 8.17 3.01
C PHE A 134 24.76 9.45 3.66
N LEU A 135 24.22 10.35 2.83
CA LEU A 135 23.46 11.50 3.29
C LEU A 135 21.97 11.19 3.23
N PHE A 136 21.32 11.13 4.39
CA PHE A 136 19.90 10.84 4.52
C PHE A 136 19.07 12.08 4.79
N PHE A 137 17.89 12.13 4.20
CA PHE A 137 16.87 13.16 4.45
C PHE A 137 15.48 12.62 4.11
N LYS A 138 14.44 13.35 4.55
CA LYS A 138 13.05 13.02 4.23
C LYS A 138 12.44 14.06 3.31
N MET A 139 11.59 13.61 2.39
CA MET A 139 10.81 14.48 1.53
C MET A 139 9.31 14.25 1.77
N THR A 140 8.55 15.32 1.65
CA THR A 140 7.10 15.36 1.77
C THR A 140 6.52 16.40 0.80
N SER A 141 5.20 16.56 0.76
CA SER A 141 4.54 17.64 0.01
C SER A 141 3.71 18.54 0.93
N ASN A 142 3.43 19.77 0.48
CA ASN A 142 2.68 20.77 1.23
C ASN A 142 1.19 20.80 0.92
N GLY A 143 0.74 20.01 -0.04
CA GLY A 143 -0.62 20.06 -0.55
C GLY A 143 -1.14 18.69 -0.97
N THR A 144 -2.36 18.70 -1.48
CA THR A 144 -3.00 17.54 -2.13
C THR A 144 -3.12 17.81 -3.62
N PHE A 145 -3.18 16.76 -4.43
CA PHE A 145 -3.57 16.92 -5.82
C PHE A 145 -5.00 17.46 -5.87
N THR A 146 -5.24 18.38 -6.79
CA THR A 146 -6.56 18.93 -7.11
C THR A 146 -6.95 18.64 -8.55
N ASN A 147 -5.97 18.30 -9.40
CA ASN A 147 -6.16 17.81 -10.75
C ASN A 147 -5.18 16.67 -11.10
N GLN A 148 -5.41 15.96 -12.21
CA GLN A 148 -4.60 14.82 -12.64
C GLN A 148 -3.35 15.22 -13.43
N ASP A 149 -3.37 16.42 -14.03
CA ASP A 149 -2.25 16.95 -14.83
C ASP A 149 -1.17 17.63 -13.98
N GLN A 150 -1.42 17.76 -12.68
CA GLN A 150 -0.51 18.37 -11.73
C GLN A 150 0.80 17.60 -11.66
N GLU A 151 1.90 18.33 -11.81
CA GLU A 151 3.23 17.76 -11.64
C GLU A 151 3.57 17.50 -10.17
N ALA A 152 2.99 18.26 -9.25
CA ALA A 152 3.12 18.05 -7.81
C ALA A 152 1.87 18.55 -7.09
N ALA A 153 1.58 17.94 -5.94
CA ALA A 153 0.47 18.36 -5.10
C ALA A 153 0.72 19.80 -4.60
N GLY A 154 -0.33 20.63 -4.61
CA GLY A 154 -0.20 22.05 -4.27
C GLY A 154 0.60 22.90 -5.27
N ASP A 155 0.91 22.39 -6.47
CA ASP A 155 1.69 23.06 -7.52
C ASP A 155 3.13 23.46 -7.09
N VAL A 156 3.63 22.86 -6.00
CA VAL A 156 5.00 23.04 -5.49
C VAL A 156 5.72 21.71 -5.61
N ILE A 157 6.71 21.64 -6.50
CA ILE A 157 7.54 20.45 -6.68
C ILE A 157 8.54 20.37 -5.51
N PRO A 158 8.48 19.33 -4.65
CA PRO A 158 9.53 19.10 -3.66
C PRO A 158 10.83 18.79 -4.37
N GLU A 159 11.82 19.64 -4.13
CA GLU A 159 13.14 19.60 -4.73
C GLU A 159 14.19 19.79 -3.64
N VAL A 160 15.23 18.98 -3.68
CA VAL A 160 16.42 19.10 -2.84
C VAL A 160 17.64 19.06 -3.75
N THR A 161 18.47 20.09 -3.66
CA THR A 161 19.77 20.19 -4.31
C THR A 161 20.85 20.05 -3.23
N ILE A 162 21.75 19.10 -3.46
CA ILE A 162 22.87 18.78 -2.58
C ILE A 162 24.14 19.12 -3.36
N THR A 163 24.88 20.13 -2.90
CA THR A 163 26.17 20.50 -3.46
C THR A 163 27.26 20.17 -2.44
N ARG A 164 28.28 19.42 -2.85
CA ARG A 164 29.47 19.16 -2.03
C ARG A 164 30.46 20.32 -2.21
N GLU A 165 30.90 20.94 -1.11
CA GLU A 165 31.77 22.13 -1.14
C GLU A 165 33.23 21.81 -0.79
N ASP A 166 33.55 20.53 -0.65
CA ASP A 166 34.87 19.98 -0.32
C ASP A 166 35.81 19.85 -1.53
N GLY A 167 35.29 20.04 -2.75
CA GLY A 167 36.05 19.86 -4.00
C GLY A 167 36.43 18.40 -4.28
N ASP A 168 35.82 17.45 -3.56
CA ASP A 168 36.11 16.03 -3.70
C ASP A 168 35.37 15.47 -4.92
N ASN A 169 36.09 14.86 -5.85
CA ASN A 169 35.50 14.18 -7.00
C ASN A 169 35.75 12.67 -6.94
N ASN A 170 36.08 12.10 -5.78
CA ASN A 170 36.30 10.67 -5.69
C ASN A 170 35.01 9.88 -5.98
N ALA A 171 35.18 8.63 -6.42
CA ALA A 171 34.10 7.68 -6.55
C ALA A 171 33.42 7.41 -5.18
N ALA A 172 32.09 7.47 -5.13
CA ALA A 172 31.31 7.12 -3.94
C ALA A 172 31.03 5.62 -3.91
N VAL A 173 31.61 4.91 -2.94
CA VAL A 173 31.40 3.46 -2.76
C VAL A 173 30.66 3.21 -1.44
N CYS A 174 29.39 2.83 -1.53
CA CYS A 174 28.55 2.55 -0.37
C CYS A 174 27.97 1.13 -0.43
N THR A 175 28.45 0.24 0.43
CA THR A 175 28.03 -1.17 0.52
C THR A 175 27.00 -1.43 1.62
N TYR A 176 26.79 -0.46 2.50
CA TYR A 176 25.82 -0.55 3.58
C TYR A 176 24.38 -0.59 3.04
N ASN A 177 23.54 -1.41 3.67
CA ASN A 177 22.11 -1.48 3.44
C ASN A 177 21.39 -0.88 4.67
N PRO A 178 20.83 0.33 4.55
CA PRO A 178 20.15 0.98 5.66
C PRO A 178 18.90 0.19 6.11
N PRO A 179 18.52 0.26 7.40
CA PRO A 179 17.27 -0.34 7.86
C PRO A 179 16.07 0.31 7.16
N PRO A 180 14.94 -0.39 6.92
CA PRO A 180 13.76 0.20 6.30
C PRO A 180 13.23 1.44 7.04
N TYR A 181 12.54 2.34 6.32
CA TYR A 181 11.83 3.44 6.96
C TYR A 181 10.72 2.91 7.86
N VAL A 182 10.71 3.36 9.11
CA VAL A 182 9.62 3.05 10.05
C VAL A 182 8.64 4.21 10.01
N ASN A 183 7.41 3.95 9.53
CA ASN A 183 6.34 4.95 9.60
C ASN A 183 5.75 4.99 11.02
N PRO A 184 5.98 6.04 11.82
CA PRO A 184 5.44 6.11 13.18
C PRO A 184 3.91 6.28 13.22
N GLN A 185 3.27 6.61 12.10
CA GLN A 185 1.82 6.78 11.97
C GLN A 185 1.10 5.52 11.43
N ALA A 186 1.84 4.52 10.94
CA ALA A 186 1.22 3.29 10.48
C ALA A 186 0.69 2.49 11.68
N PRO A 187 -0.57 1.99 11.65
CA PRO A 187 -1.04 1.08 12.68
C PRO A 187 -0.14 -0.15 12.69
N THR A 188 0.48 -0.43 13.84
CA THR A 188 1.33 -1.60 14.02
C THR A 188 0.47 -2.83 13.78
N ALA A 189 0.79 -3.64 12.76
CA ALA A 189 0.13 -4.92 12.56
C ALA A 189 0.32 -5.75 13.83
N SER A 190 -0.76 -5.92 14.60
CA SER A 190 -0.71 -6.77 15.77
C SER A 190 -0.43 -8.19 15.29
N PRO A 191 0.58 -8.89 15.83
CA PRO A 191 0.79 -10.29 15.52
C PRO A 191 -0.48 -11.05 15.89
N VAL A 192 -1.20 -11.54 14.89
CA VAL A 192 -2.39 -12.36 15.10
C VAL A 192 -1.90 -13.72 15.57
N SER A 193 -1.92 -13.96 16.88
CA SER A 193 -1.85 -15.32 17.40
C SER A 193 -3.17 -16.01 17.02
N ALA A 194 -3.07 -17.11 16.28
CA ALA A 194 -4.23 -17.92 15.94
C ALA A 194 -4.89 -18.42 17.24
N PRO A 195 -6.19 -18.16 17.47
CA PRO A 195 -6.86 -18.72 18.64
C PRO A 195 -6.99 -20.24 18.48
N SER A 196 -6.74 -20.95 19.57
CA SER A 196 -7.00 -22.39 19.68
C SER A 196 -8.50 -22.67 19.56
N CYS A 197 -8.89 -23.55 18.65
CA CYS A 197 -10.29 -23.95 18.45
C CYS A 197 -10.83 -24.70 19.67
N SER A 198 -11.86 -24.15 20.32
CA SER A 198 -12.61 -24.82 21.39
C SER A 198 -14.07 -25.02 20.97
N GLY A 199 -14.40 -26.25 20.56
CA GLY A 199 -15.75 -26.83 20.63
C GLY A 199 -16.79 -26.42 19.55
N PRO A 200 -17.88 -27.21 19.41
CA PRO A 200 -18.78 -27.24 18.26
C PRO A 200 -19.96 -26.26 18.32
N ASP A 201 -19.81 -25.11 18.97
CA ASP A 201 -20.93 -24.15 19.03
C ASP A 201 -20.89 -23.21 17.82
N SER A 202 -22.04 -22.98 17.17
CA SER A 202 -22.25 -22.03 16.04
C SER A 202 -22.71 -20.64 16.52
N PRO A 203 -22.46 -19.52 15.79
CA PRO A 203 -22.76 -18.17 16.26
C PRO A 203 -24.21 -17.82 15.95
N LYS A 204 -24.75 -16.81 16.64
CA LYS A 204 -26.09 -16.27 16.35
C LYS A 204 -26.20 -15.84 14.88
N GLY A 205 -27.09 -16.47 14.10
CA GLY A 205 -27.47 -15.98 12.77
C GLY A 205 -27.81 -17.01 11.69
N LEU A 206 -27.43 -18.30 11.81
CA LEU A 206 -27.31 -19.14 10.60
C LEU A 206 -27.52 -20.65 10.81
N GLY A 207 -28.73 -21.18 10.58
CA GLY A 207 -29.09 -22.50 9.97
C GLY A 207 -30.36 -23.37 10.38
N ALA A 208 -30.33 -24.65 10.77
CA ALA A 208 -31.50 -25.53 10.98
C ALA A 208 -32.00 -25.73 12.45
N PRO A 209 -33.19 -26.32 12.73
CA PRO A 209 -33.70 -26.61 14.09
C PRO A 209 -33.09 -27.88 14.76
N VAL A 210 -33.23 -28.01 16.10
CA VAL A 210 -32.75 -29.14 16.93
C VAL A 210 -33.75 -30.31 16.85
N VAL A 211 -33.27 -31.55 16.66
CA VAL A 211 -34.01 -32.78 17.05
C VAL A 211 -33.31 -33.33 18.29
N GLU A 212 -34.06 -33.66 19.35
CA GLU A 212 -33.50 -33.90 20.70
C GLU A 212 -32.86 -35.29 20.92
N ASP A 213 -32.86 -36.20 19.94
CA ASP A 213 -32.38 -37.57 20.14
C ASP A 213 -31.19 -37.93 19.25
N TYR A 214 -29.99 -37.42 19.57
CA TYR A 214 -28.77 -38.00 19.01
C TYR A 214 -27.61 -38.09 20.03
N THR A 215 -27.38 -39.30 20.53
CA THR A 215 -26.16 -39.70 21.22
C THR A 215 -25.02 -39.88 20.20
N SER A 216 -23.92 -39.15 20.40
CA SER A 216 -22.74 -39.17 19.55
C SER A 216 -21.99 -40.52 19.61
N PRO A 217 -21.67 -41.18 18.48
CA PRO A 217 -20.66 -42.22 18.46
C PRO A 217 -19.28 -41.63 18.16
N GLY A 218 -18.41 -41.69 19.18
CA GLY A 218 -16.98 -41.94 19.04
C GLY A 218 -16.14 -40.93 18.24
N SER A 219 -15.47 -40.03 18.97
CA SER A 219 -14.35 -39.23 18.48
C SER A 219 -13.22 -40.11 17.94
N ARG A 220 -12.96 -40.08 16.63
CA ARG A 220 -11.64 -40.40 16.08
C ARG A 220 -10.90 -39.08 15.91
N ALA A 221 -9.88 -38.88 16.73
CA ALA A 221 -8.96 -37.76 16.61
C ALA A 221 -8.11 -37.95 15.35
N GLU A 222 -8.47 -37.27 14.26
CA GLU A 222 -7.58 -37.07 13.13
C GLU A 222 -6.95 -35.69 13.23
N THR A 223 -5.61 -35.71 13.26
CA THR A 223 -4.70 -34.60 13.46
C THR A 223 -4.82 -33.55 12.36
N CYS A 224 -4.79 -32.26 12.73
CA CYS A 224 -4.82 -31.08 11.85
C CYS A 224 -3.53 -30.89 11.00
N ALA A 225 -2.99 -31.95 10.40
CA ALA A 225 -1.81 -31.89 9.57
C ALA A 225 -2.19 -32.28 8.15
N ASP A 226 -2.81 -31.34 7.43
CA ASP A 226 -2.76 -31.18 5.96
C ASP A 226 -3.67 -30.00 5.56
N CYS A 227 -3.46 -28.84 6.18
CA CYS A 227 -3.94 -27.60 5.58
C CYS A 227 -3.06 -27.33 4.35
N PRO A 228 -3.62 -27.23 3.13
CA PRO A 228 -2.84 -26.83 1.96
C PRO A 228 -2.18 -25.49 2.25
N LEU A 229 -0.87 -25.40 1.93
CA LEU A 229 -0.12 -24.16 1.95
C LEU A 229 -0.92 -23.07 1.19
N PRO A 230 -0.93 -21.81 1.67
CA PRO A 230 -1.61 -20.74 0.95
C PRO A 230 -1.11 -20.70 -0.49
N ASP A 231 -2.05 -20.68 -1.45
CA ASP A 231 -1.76 -20.52 -2.87
C ASP A 231 -0.72 -19.40 -3.08
N PRO A 232 0.20 -19.55 -4.05
CA PRO A 232 1.12 -18.46 -4.40
C PRO A 232 0.32 -17.18 -4.63
N VAL A 233 0.76 -16.10 -3.99
CA VAL A 233 0.13 -14.76 -3.98
C VAL A 233 -0.39 -14.44 -5.38
N ARG A 234 -1.71 -14.55 -5.57
CA ARG A 234 -2.33 -14.22 -6.85
C ARG A 234 -2.34 -12.69 -6.96
N MET A 235 -1.34 -12.13 -7.66
CA MET A 235 -1.37 -10.72 -8.04
C MET A 235 -2.64 -10.49 -8.86
N SER A 236 -3.55 -9.69 -8.33
CA SER A 236 -4.77 -9.31 -9.04
C SER A 236 -4.35 -8.47 -10.26
N ARG A 237 -5.13 -8.49 -11.35
CA ARG A 237 -4.89 -7.51 -12.41
C ARG A 237 -5.12 -6.10 -11.85
N PRO A 238 -4.23 -5.12 -12.10
CA PRO A 238 -4.50 -3.74 -11.72
C PRO A 238 -5.81 -3.24 -12.35
N SER A 239 -6.55 -2.42 -11.63
CA SER A 239 -7.80 -1.79 -12.09
C SER A 239 -8.95 -2.76 -12.40
N GLU A 240 -8.96 -3.97 -11.83
CA GLU A 240 -10.08 -4.90 -11.98
C GLU A 240 -11.27 -4.43 -11.12
N PRO A 241 -12.45 -4.16 -11.70
CA PRO A 241 -13.62 -3.76 -10.92
C PRO A 241 -14.11 -4.93 -10.05
N ARG A 242 -14.26 -4.68 -8.75
CA ARG A 242 -14.78 -5.64 -7.77
C ARG A 242 -16.28 -5.50 -7.52
N GLY A 243 -16.84 -4.34 -7.85
CA GLY A 243 -18.28 -4.05 -7.73
C GLY A 243 -18.57 -2.85 -6.84
N CYS A 244 -19.86 -2.68 -6.52
CA CYS A 244 -20.37 -1.61 -5.67
C CYS A 244 -20.52 -2.10 -4.23
N PHE A 245 -19.92 -1.42 -3.27
CA PHE A 245 -19.92 -1.81 -1.86
C PHE A 245 -20.58 -0.74 -1.00
N TYR A 246 -21.38 -1.19 -0.03
CA TYR A 246 -21.97 -0.28 0.95
C TYR A 246 -20.93 0.03 2.02
N GLN A 247 -20.94 1.25 2.56
CA GLN A 247 -20.05 1.66 3.64
C GLN A 247 -20.84 2.27 4.79
N ASP A 248 -20.70 1.65 5.97
CA ASP A 248 -21.21 2.18 7.22
C ASP A 248 -20.11 2.93 8.01
N ASN A 249 -20.51 3.93 8.79
CA ASN A 249 -19.61 4.70 9.63
C ASN A 249 -19.09 3.89 10.83
N LEU A 250 -19.81 2.85 11.27
CA LEU A 250 -19.45 2.01 12.42
C LEU A 250 -18.46 0.89 12.10
N LEU A 251 -18.37 0.47 10.83
CA LEU A 251 -17.50 -0.60 10.35
C LEU A 251 -16.70 -0.11 9.15
N LYS A 252 -15.61 0.63 9.38
CA LYS A 252 -14.87 1.26 8.27
C LYS A 252 -13.89 0.31 7.59
N ASP A 253 -14.25 -0.15 6.39
CA ASP A 253 -13.33 -0.88 5.47
C ASP A 253 -12.21 0.00 4.92
N PHE A 254 -12.50 1.27 4.64
CA PHE A 254 -11.56 2.18 4.01
C PHE A 254 -10.78 3.02 5.01
N THR A 255 -9.59 3.45 4.59
CA THR A 255 -8.75 4.41 5.33
C THR A 255 -9.48 5.73 5.55
N THR A 256 -9.05 6.47 6.58
CA THR A 256 -9.54 7.84 6.83
C THR A 256 -8.92 8.88 5.92
N ASP A 257 -7.82 8.55 5.25
CA ASP A 257 -7.19 9.37 4.21
C ASP A 257 -8.05 9.36 2.94
N VAL A 258 -8.72 10.49 2.69
CA VAL A 258 -9.62 10.71 1.54
C VAL A 258 -8.99 11.73 0.61
N THR A 259 -8.79 11.37 -0.64
CA THR A 259 -8.41 12.32 -1.70
C THR A 259 -9.66 12.80 -2.43
N GLU A 260 -9.77 14.11 -2.63
CA GLU A 260 -10.87 14.73 -3.36
C GLU A 260 -10.36 15.51 -4.57
N LEU A 261 -10.68 15.05 -5.79
CA LEU A 261 -10.36 15.74 -7.04
C LEU A 261 -11.63 16.26 -7.71
N ARG A 262 -11.88 17.56 -7.60
CA ARG A 262 -13.15 18.16 -8.07
C ARG A 262 -13.39 18.06 -9.58
N ARG A 263 -12.34 17.93 -10.40
CA ARG A 263 -12.45 17.96 -11.87
C ARG A 263 -11.59 16.92 -12.59
N ALA A 264 -10.95 16.02 -11.85
CA ALA A 264 -9.95 15.13 -12.42
C ALA A 264 -9.92 13.74 -11.77
N MET A 265 -10.97 13.37 -11.02
CA MET A 265 -11.03 12.03 -10.45
C MET A 265 -11.26 11.02 -11.57
N THR A 266 -10.48 9.94 -11.57
CA THR A 266 -10.62 8.77 -12.42
C THR A 266 -10.34 7.50 -11.60
N PRO A 267 -10.89 6.32 -11.95
CA PRO A 267 -10.54 5.06 -11.33
C PRO A 267 -9.04 4.78 -11.39
N GLU A 268 -8.38 5.10 -12.51
CA GLU A 268 -6.94 4.90 -12.72
C GLU A 268 -6.10 5.73 -11.73
N PHE A 269 -6.47 6.99 -11.51
CA PHE A 269 -5.82 7.82 -10.50
C PHE A 269 -5.92 7.17 -9.12
N CYS A 270 -7.12 6.75 -8.72
CA CYS A 270 -7.34 6.19 -7.40
C CYS A 270 -6.64 4.83 -7.20
N VAL A 271 -6.68 3.96 -8.22
CA VAL A 271 -5.96 2.69 -8.23
C VAL A 271 -4.47 2.91 -8.06
N ARG A 272 -3.86 3.81 -8.84
CA ARG A 272 -2.43 4.12 -8.75
C ARG A 272 -2.07 4.70 -7.37
N ARG A 273 -2.90 5.59 -6.83
CA ARG A 273 -2.73 6.15 -5.48
C ARG A 273 -2.66 5.04 -4.41
N CYS A 274 -3.59 4.10 -4.46
CA CYS A 274 -3.70 3.05 -3.45
C CYS A 274 -2.65 1.96 -3.63
N PHE A 275 -2.24 1.67 -4.88
CA PHE A 275 -1.09 0.83 -5.16
C PHE A 275 0.20 1.38 -4.53
N ASN A 276 0.44 2.69 -4.68
CA ASN A 276 1.62 3.35 -4.09
C ASN A 276 1.62 3.34 -2.56
N ARG A 277 0.46 3.10 -1.93
CA ARG A 277 0.26 2.92 -0.47
C ARG A 277 0.28 1.46 -0.04
N GLU A 278 0.57 0.54 -0.96
CA GLU A 278 0.59 -0.91 -0.68
C GLU A 278 -0.77 -1.44 -0.20
N LEU A 279 -1.85 -0.82 -0.68
CA LEU A 279 -3.20 -1.23 -0.35
C LEU A 279 -3.84 -1.95 -1.54
N PRO A 280 -4.37 -3.18 -1.36
CA PRO A 280 -4.91 -4.02 -2.43
C PRO A 280 -6.18 -3.46 -3.10
N TYR A 281 -6.90 -2.55 -2.45
CA TYR A 281 -8.17 -2.02 -2.94
C TYR A 281 -8.18 -0.49 -2.99
N ALA A 282 -8.80 0.02 -4.05
CA ALA A 282 -9.15 1.42 -4.23
C ALA A 282 -10.67 1.56 -4.25
N GLY A 283 -11.21 2.50 -3.47
CA GLY A 283 -12.64 2.81 -3.39
C GLY A 283 -12.90 4.22 -3.89
N LEU A 284 -13.84 4.36 -4.82
CA LEU A 284 -14.29 5.64 -5.34
C LEU A 284 -15.73 5.89 -4.93
N TYR A 285 -16.04 7.12 -4.51
CA TYR A 285 -17.38 7.53 -4.13
C TYR A 285 -17.63 9.00 -4.44
N TYR A 286 -18.91 9.38 -4.50
CA TYR A 286 -19.35 10.75 -4.75
C TYR A 286 -18.90 11.35 -6.10
N GLY A 287 -18.33 10.55 -7.01
CA GLY A 287 -17.81 10.99 -8.31
C GLY A 287 -16.44 11.65 -8.25
N ASN A 288 -16.03 12.17 -7.10
CA ASN A 288 -14.81 12.98 -6.95
C ASN A 288 -13.91 12.55 -5.79
N LYS A 289 -14.25 11.50 -5.03
CA LYS A 289 -13.49 11.04 -3.87
C LYS A 289 -12.88 9.67 -4.07
N CYS A 290 -11.68 9.52 -3.53
CA CYS A 290 -10.87 8.30 -3.56
C CYS A 290 -10.40 7.95 -2.15
N VAL A 291 -10.45 6.66 -1.82
CA VAL A 291 -9.95 6.08 -0.58
C VAL A 291 -9.29 4.74 -0.85
N CYS A 292 -8.40 4.31 0.05
CA CYS A 292 -7.69 3.04 -0.07
C CYS A 292 -8.13 2.06 1.00
N SER A 293 -7.91 0.76 0.77
CA SER A 293 -8.26 -0.25 1.76
C SER A 293 -7.44 -1.53 1.64
N SER A 294 -7.22 -2.18 2.79
CA SER A 294 -6.68 -3.53 2.91
C SER A 294 -7.75 -4.63 2.83
N MET A 295 -9.02 -4.30 3.06
CA MET A 295 -10.13 -5.26 3.10
C MET A 295 -11.45 -4.62 2.68
N ILE A 296 -12.30 -5.36 1.99
CA ILE A 296 -13.60 -4.85 1.53
C ILE A 296 -14.72 -5.82 1.85
N GLY A 297 -15.94 -5.30 1.97
CA GLY A 297 -17.16 -6.11 2.02
C GLY A 297 -17.65 -6.46 3.42
N ARG A 298 -17.09 -5.92 4.51
CA ARG A 298 -17.65 -6.17 5.87
C ARG A 298 -19.07 -5.59 6.01
N ASN A 299 -19.36 -4.56 5.24
CA ASN A 299 -20.68 -3.91 5.16
C ASN A 299 -21.59 -4.49 4.05
N GLY A 300 -21.11 -5.49 3.29
CA GLY A 300 -21.83 -6.08 2.19
C GLY A 300 -21.73 -5.31 0.86
N VAL A 301 -22.34 -5.91 -0.17
CA VAL A 301 -22.38 -5.39 -1.53
C VAL A 301 -23.61 -4.51 -1.68
N SER A 302 -23.45 -3.32 -2.27
CA SER A 302 -24.56 -2.43 -2.63
C SER A 302 -25.10 -2.79 -4.03
N SER A 303 -26.30 -2.32 -4.36
CA SER A 303 -26.83 -2.51 -5.71
C SER A 303 -25.92 -1.82 -6.73
N ALA A 304 -25.55 -2.51 -7.81
CA ALA A 304 -24.68 -1.95 -8.84
C ALA A 304 -25.20 -0.61 -9.40
N GLY A 305 -26.52 -0.43 -9.45
CA GLY A 305 -27.16 0.80 -9.90
C GLY A 305 -26.98 2.01 -8.97
N LEU A 306 -26.53 1.80 -7.73
CA LEU A 306 -26.21 2.89 -6.80
C LEU A 306 -24.83 3.47 -7.04
N CYS A 307 -23.90 2.69 -7.61
CA CYS A 307 -22.58 3.17 -8.04
C CYS A 307 -22.61 3.70 -9.48
N ASN A 308 -23.47 4.68 -9.73
CA ASN A 308 -23.74 5.24 -11.06
C ASN A 308 -23.33 6.72 -11.21
N LYS A 309 -22.54 7.27 -10.27
CA LYS A 309 -22.03 8.63 -10.41
C LYS A 309 -20.87 8.66 -11.41
N PRO A 310 -20.95 9.51 -12.45
CA PRO A 310 -19.83 9.77 -13.33
C PRO A 310 -18.62 10.32 -12.57
N CYS A 311 -17.43 9.96 -13.01
CA CYS A 311 -16.19 10.52 -12.50
C CYS A 311 -16.04 11.99 -12.92
N THR A 312 -15.45 12.82 -12.06
CA THR A 312 -15.25 14.25 -12.38
C THR A 312 -14.16 14.50 -13.41
N GLY A 313 -13.21 13.58 -13.59
CA GLY A 313 -12.16 13.64 -14.61
C GLY A 313 -12.51 12.97 -15.93
N ASP A 314 -13.43 12.00 -15.91
CA ASP A 314 -13.93 11.32 -17.11
C ASP A 314 -15.38 10.88 -16.90
N SER A 315 -16.33 11.58 -17.51
CA SER A 315 -17.76 11.29 -17.35
C SER A 315 -18.20 9.98 -18.01
N SER A 316 -17.34 9.32 -18.80
CA SER A 316 -17.59 7.99 -19.37
C SER A 316 -17.38 6.86 -18.35
N GLN A 317 -16.70 7.14 -17.24
CA GLN A 317 -16.39 6.19 -16.17
C GLN A 317 -17.23 6.46 -14.92
N MET A 318 -17.42 5.43 -14.08
CA MET A 318 -18.21 5.51 -12.85
C MET A 318 -17.33 5.50 -11.59
N CYS A 319 -17.51 6.49 -10.73
CA CYS A 319 -16.72 6.74 -9.51
C CYS A 319 -17.60 6.64 -8.25
N GLY A 320 -18.27 5.50 -8.11
CA GLY A 320 -19.16 5.19 -7.00
C GLY A 320 -20.52 5.85 -7.10
N GLY A 321 -21.12 6.15 -5.96
CA GLY A 321 -22.49 6.62 -5.84
C GLY A 321 -22.65 7.75 -4.83
N GLY A 322 -23.56 7.57 -3.89
CA GLY A 322 -23.71 8.46 -2.73
C GLY A 322 -22.51 8.42 -1.80
N THR A 323 -22.68 8.96 -0.59
CA THR A 323 -21.61 8.97 0.44
C THR A 323 -21.31 7.59 1.02
N ARG A 324 -22.11 6.58 0.71
CA ARG A 324 -22.01 5.20 1.24
C ARG A 324 -21.87 4.14 0.16
N ASP A 325 -21.91 4.50 -1.12
CA ASP A 325 -21.86 3.55 -2.23
C ASP A 325 -20.52 3.71 -2.97
N PHE A 326 -19.65 2.74 -2.79
CA PHE A 326 -18.27 2.80 -3.24
C PHE A 326 -18.06 1.85 -4.42
N SER A 327 -17.61 2.38 -5.56
CA SER A 327 -17.06 1.54 -6.63
C SER A 327 -15.67 1.09 -6.21
N VAL A 328 -15.45 -0.22 -6.16
CA VAL A 328 -14.18 -0.79 -5.68
C VAL A 328 -13.41 -1.43 -6.83
N PHE A 329 -12.11 -1.16 -6.88
CA PHE A 329 -11.17 -1.71 -7.85
C PHE A 329 -9.98 -2.36 -7.15
N THR A 330 -9.40 -3.38 -7.75
CA THR A 330 -8.10 -3.92 -7.31
C THR A 330 -6.98 -2.99 -7.74
N THR A 331 -5.94 -2.88 -6.92
CA THR A 331 -4.77 -2.07 -7.26
C THR A 331 -3.70 -2.82 -8.02
N GLY A 332 -3.76 -4.16 -7.98
CA GLY A 332 -2.68 -5.03 -8.42
C GLY A 332 -1.59 -5.24 -7.37
N PHE A 333 -1.70 -4.62 -6.20
CA PHE A 333 -0.88 -4.98 -5.06
C PHE A 333 -1.26 -6.39 -4.59
N ALA A 334 -0.27 -7.12 -4.03
CA ALA A 334 -0.50 -8.42 -3.43
C ALA A 334 -1.68 -8.32 -2.46
N LEU A 335 -2.74 -9.09 -2.72
CA LEU A 335 -3.78 -9.24 -1.72
C LEU A 335 -3.07 -9.82 -0.47
N PRO A 336 -3.38 -9.35 0.75
CA PRO A 336 -2.98 -10.11 1.93
C PRO A 336 -3.38 -11.57 1.69
N PRO A 337 -2.57 -12.56 2.11
CA PRO A 337 -2.88 -13.97 1.90
C PRO A 337 -4.35 -14.14 2.23
N ALA A 338 -5.14 -14.54 1.21
CA ALA A 338 -6.58 -14.39 1.21
C ALA A 338 -7.11 -14.77 2.60
N PRO A 339 -8.00 -13.98 3.24
CA PRO A 339 -8.46 -14.27 4.60
C PRO A 339 -8.81 -15.75 4.61
N ALA A 340 -8.06 -16.52 5.42
CA ALA A 340 -7.85 -17.95 5.19
C ALA A 340 -9.14 -18.58 4.65
N ARG A 341 -9.18 -18.87 3.35
CA ARG A 341 -10.40 -19.45 2.78
C ARG A 341 -10.52 -20.83 3.40
N CYS A 342 -11.65 -21.09 4.03
CA CYS A 342 -11.82 -22.26 4.86
C CYS A 342 -12.78 -23.24 4.19
N GLY A 343 -12.77 -24.50 4.64
CA GLY A 343 -13.61 -25.53 4.06
C GLY A 343 -13.16 -25.98 2.66
N PRO A 344 -13.94 -26.87 2.01
CA PRO A 344 -13.53 -27.54 0.79
C PRO A 344 -13.24 -26.58 -0.35
N LEU A 345 -12.15 -26.83 -1.07
CA LEU A 345 -11.70 -26.05 -2.23
C LEU A 345 -11.49 -24.56 -1.93
N SER A 346 -11.26 -24.18 -0.67
CA SER A 346 -11.04 -22.78 -0.28
C SER A 346 -12.20 -21.87 -0.73
N ARG A 347 -13.44 -22.37 -0.63
CA ARG A 347 -14.66 -21.62 -1.00
C ARG A 347 -15.45 -21.08 0.18
N GLY A 348 -15.04 -21.39 1.41
CA GLY A 348 -15.68 -20.85 2.61
C GLY A 348 -15.12 -19.50 3.04
N VAL A 349 -15.89 -18.81 3.87
CA VAL A 349 -15.63 -17.47 4.40
C VAL A 349 -15.57 -17.53 5.92
N TYR A 350 -14.56 -16.90 6.53
CA TYR A 350 -14.53 -16.73 7.98
C TYR A 350 -15.51 -15.62 8.42
N TYR A 351 -16.40 -15.96 9.34
CA TYR A 351 -17.30 -15.01 9.99
C TYR A 351 -17.36 -15.31 11.49
N LYS A 352 -16.99 -14.33 12.33
CA LYS A 352 -16.98 -14.46 13.80
C LYS A 352 -16.29 -15.73 14.32
N GLY A 353 -15.09 -16.02 13.80
CA GLY A 353 -14.27 -17.16 14.23
C GLY A 353 -14.72 -18.52 13.67
N LYS A 354 -15.66 -18.56 12.72
CA LYS A 354 -16.16 -19.81 12.13
C LYS A 354 -16.11 -19.80 10.62
N CYS A 355 -15.95 -20.98 10.05
CA CYS A 355 -15.94 -21.17 8.62
C CYS A 355 -17.35 -21.40 8.09
N LEU A 356 -17.78 -20.58 7.13
CA LEU A 356 -19.06 -20.73 6.45
C LEU A 356 -18.84 -21.13 4.99
N HIS A 357 -19.38 -22.26 4.57
CA HIS A 357 -19.35 -22.72 3.17
C HIS A 357 -20.75 -22.63 2.55
N LEU A 358 -20.88 -21.87 1.46
CA LEU A 358 -22.14 -21.74 0.73
C LEU A 358 -22.17 -22.75 -0.42
N ASN A 359 -23.10 -23.70 -0.35
CA ASN A 359 -23.36 -24.65 -1.44
C ASN A 359 -24.55 -24.15 -2.28
N TYR A 360 -24.36 -24.08 -3.60
CA TYR A 360 -25.38 -23.65 -4.57
C TYR A 360 -26.11 -24.82 -5.25
N VAL A 361 -25.74 -26.07 -4.90
CA VAL A 361 -26.43 -27.26 -5.39
C VAL A 361 -27.74 -27.43 -4.63
N ARG A 362 -28.83 -27.67 -5.36
CA ARG A 362 -30.14 -27.96 -4.77
C ARG A 362 -30.17 -29.43 -4.35
N GLU A 363 -30.25 -29.68 -3.05
CA GLU A 363 -30.26 -31.01 -2.45
C GLU A 363 -31.29 -31.06 -1.33
N ASP A 364 -31.74 -32.27 -0.97
CA ASP A 364 -32.53 -32.45 0.25
C ASP A 364 -31.65 -32.30 1.49
N PHE A 365 -32.31 -32.08 2.64
CA PHE A 365 -31.64 -31.82 3.91
C PHE A 365 -30.62 -32.90 4.30
N TRP A 366 -30.99 -34.18 4.14
CA TRP A 366 -30.15 -35.30 4.55
C TRP A 366 -28.91 -35.44 3.67
N SER A 367 -29.08 -35.25 2.36
CA SER A 367 -27.96 -35.20 1.42
C SER A 367 -27.02 -34.03 1.72
N ALA A 368 -27.57 -32.86 2.06
CA ALA A 368 -26.78 -31.68 2.40
C ALA A 368 -26.01 -31.85 3.72
N GLU A 369 -26.62 -32.44 4.75
CA GLU A 369 -25.98 -32.72 6.03
C GLU A 369 -24.87 -33.76 5.91
N THR A 370 -25.14 -34.85 5.20
CA THR A 370 -24.14 -35.88 4.91
C THR A 370 -22.93 -35.29 4.18
N ARG A 371 -23.18 -34.39 3.22
CA ARG A 371 -22.13 -33.68 2.48
C ARG A 371 -21.32 -32.74 3.38
N CYS A 372 -21.96 -31.97 4.26
CA CYS A 372 -21.26 -31.11 5.22
C CYS A 372 -20.40 -31.92 6.20
N ASN A 373 -20.92 -33.03 6.71
CA ASN A 373 -20.20 -33.92 7.62
C ASN A 373 -18.99 -34.56 6.93
N ALA A 374 -19.14 -35.01 5.68
CA ALA A 374 -18.04 -35.52 4.87
C ALA A 374 -16.94 -34.46 4.60
N GLN A 375 -17.27 -33.18 4.76
CA GLN A 375 -16.37 -32.04 4.58
C GLN A 375 -15.80 -31.49 5.89
N GLY A 376 -16.01 -32.20 7.02
CA GLY A 376 -15.51 -31.79 8.33
C GLY A 376 -16.26 -30.60 8.96
N GLY A 377 -17.47 -30.31 8.47
CA GLY A 377 -18.36 -29.29 9.02
C GLY A 377 -19.75 -29.84 9.33
N THR A 378 -20.68 -28.97 9.69
CA THR A 378 -22.10 -29.32 9.88
C THR A 378 -22.97 -28.36 9.08
N LEU A 379 -24.22 -28.73 8.80
CA LEU A 379 -25.19 -27.72 8.39
C LEU A 379 -25.27 -26.65 9.49
N ALA A 380 -25.40 -25.40 9.07
CA ALA A 380 -25.51 -24.27 9.98
C ALA A 380 -26.81 -24.44 10.86
N LYS A 381 -26.99 -23.73 12.00
CA LYS A 381 -28.19 -23.72 12.91
C LYS A 381 -28.95 -22.34 13.12
N ILE A 382 -30.27 -22.20 12.78
CA ILE A 382 -31.17 -20.98 12.79
C ILE A 382 -32.25 -21.42 13.78
N ASP A 383 -32.11 -20.99 15.02
CA ASP A 383 -32.98 -21.36 16.13
C ASP A 383 -33.83 -20.17 16.64
N THR A 384 -33.69 -18.97 16.05
CA THR A 384 -34.49 -17.78 16.43
C THR A 384 -34.90 -16.91 15.23
N GLN A 385 -35.98 -16.14 15.38
CA GLN A 385 -36.60 -15.33 14.33
C GLN A 385 -35.70 -14.19 13.83
N ASP A 386 -34.79 -13.69 14.68
CA ASP A 386 -33.77 -12.68 14.34
C ASP A 386 -32.68 -13.20 13.39
N LYS A 387 -32.65 -14.52 13.13
CA LYS A 387 -31.66 -15.20 12.30
C LYS A 387 -32.16 -15.44 10.86
N MET A 388 -33.32 -14.90 10.46
CA MET A 388 -33.86 -14.96 9.09
C MET A 388 -33.82 -13.60 8.39
N VAL A 389 -32.98 -13.42 7.36
CA VAL A 389 -33.18 -12.34 6.37
C VAL A 389 -34.15 -12.87 5.32
N ARG A 390 -35.42 -12.45 5.36
CA ARG A 390 -36.37 -12.76 4.29
C ARG A 390 -35.90 -12.06 3.00
N PRO A 391 -35.85 -12.74 1.85
CA PRO A 391 -35.74 -12.03 0.58
C PRO A 391 -37.01 -11.20 0.38
N PRO A 392 -36.92 -10.00 -0.25
CA PRO A 392 -38.12 -9.23 -0.58
C PRO A 392 -39.04 -10.09 -1.44
N ARG A 393 -40.29 -10.24 -1.03
CA ARG A 393 -41.32 -10.86 -1.87
C ARG A 393 -41.49 -9.97 -3.11
N LYS A 394 -41.51 -10.63 -4.28
CA LYS A 394 -41.83 -10.02 -5.58
C LYS A 394 -43.13 -9.24 -5.55
#